data_AF-A0A7W1F360-F1
#
_entry.id   AF-A0A7W1F360-F1
#
_cell.length_a   1.000
_cell.length_b   1.000
_cell.length_c   1.000
_cell.angle_alpha   90.00
_cell.angle_beta   90.00
_cell.angle_gamma   90.00
#
_symmetry.space_group_name_H-M   'P 1'
#
loop_
_entity.id
_entity.type
_entity.pdbx_description
1 polymer ?
#
loop_
_entity_poly.entity_id
_entity_poly.type
_entity_poly.pdbx_seq_one_letter_code
_entity_poly.pdbx_strand_id
1 'polypeptide(L)'
;MLNAQDLIRDGKLLPEAIEHAHADPGELVKALSGAGDGPSFAALALVAGLCGVQQALPALLAGLSREDHGGKAAAWALARLDSERAVIDAIAGGGLDVRENGYYSLSVRAALGKASPQVATAMAERVAAEIARAKQKMTGLGEHALRPLAILGAPGTDALIQQVLEADPYTDKFELQRLRKAVADGSRDQDSQRELAGPWVALFADHVYA
;
A
#
# COMPACT_ATOMS: atom_id res chain seq x y z
N MET A 1 -28.48 -1.14 1.30
CA MET A 1 -27.73 -1.77 0.21
C MET A 1 -26.82 -0.76 -0.45
N LEU A 2 -25.55 -0.75 -0.06
CA LEU A 2 -24.50 -0.03 -0.75
C LEU A 2 -24.34 -0.58 -2.17
N ASN A 3 -24.44 0.29 -3.18
CA ASN A 3 -24.21 -0.06 -4.59
C ASN A 3 -22.96 0.66 -5.09
N ALA A 4 -22.00 -0.10 -5.64
CA ALA A 4 -20.74 0.45 -6.14
C ALA A 4 -20.95 1.49 -7.25
N GLN A 5 -22.02 1.34 -8.04
CA GLN A 5 -22.35 2.28 -9.12
C GLN A 5 -22.73 3.68 -8.61
N ASP A 6 -23.16 3.81 -7.36
CA ASP A 6 -23.45 5.11 -6.75
C ASP A 6 -22.16 5.82 -6.29
N LEU A 7 -21.03 5.12 -6.28
CA LEU A 7 -19.71 5.61 -5.83
C LEU A 7 -18.78 5.97 -6.99
N ILE A 8 -19.20 5.69 -8.23
CA ILE A 8 -18.39 5.92 -9.44
C ILE A 8 -19.20 6.62 -10.52
N ARG A 9 -18.52 7.38 -11.37
CA ARG A 9 -19.08 7.94 -12.60
C ARG A 9 -18.02 7.89 -13.69
N ASP A 10 -18.40 7.42 -14.88
CA ASP A 10 -17.51 7.32 -16.05
C ASP A 10 -16.17 6.60 -15.75
N GLY A 11 -16.22 5.56 -14.91
CA GLY A 11 -15.04 4.79 -14.49
C GLY A 11 -14.12 5.54 -13.51
N LYS A 12 -14.55 6.67 -12.95
CA LYS A 12 -13.84 7.46 -11.94
C LYS A 12 -14.55 7.42 -10.60
N LEU A 13 -13.78 7.58 -9.53
CA LEU A 13 -14.23 7.61 -8.14
C LEU A 13 -14.96 8.93 -7.85
N LEU A 14 -16.11 8.90 -7.18
CA LEU A 14 -16.84 10.08 -6.72
C LEU A 14 -16.46 10.39 -5.26
N PRO A 15 -15.60 11.40 -4.98
CA PRO A 15 -15.09 11.61 -3.63
C PRO A 15 -16.17 11.82 -2.58
N GLU A 16 -17.12 12.72 -2.85
CA GLU A 16 -18.20 13.03 -1.92
C GLU A 16 -19.07 11.80 -1.64
N ALA A 17 -19.38 11.00 -2.66
CA ALA A 17 -20.19 9.79 -2.48
C ALA A 17 -19.46 8.75 -1.62
N ILE A 18 -18.15 8.59 -1.81
CA ILE A 18 -17.31 7.66 -1.04
C ILE A 18 -17.16 8.14 0.41
N GLU A 19 -16.94 9.43 0.64
CA GLU A 19 -16.73 9.98 1.98
C GLU A 19 -18.00 9.97 2.84
N HIS A 20 -19.17 10.09 2.22
CA HIS A 20 -20.48 10.03 2.90
C HIS A 20 -21.11 8.64 2.88
N ALA A 21 -20.47 7.65 2.24
CA ALA A 21 -21.00 6.30 2.21
C ALA A 21 -21.00 5.72 3.63
N HIS A 22 -22.17 5.28 4.06
CA HIS A 22 -22.33 4.43 5.23
C HIS A 22 -22.75 3.05 4.77
N ALA A 23 -22.07 2.02 5.28
CA ALA A 23 -22.35 0.65 4.90
C ALA A 23 -22.43 -0.24 6.13
N ASP A 24 -23.48 -1.06 6.19
CA ASP A 24 -23.46 -2.21 7.07
C ASP A 24 -22.26 -3.12 6.70
N PRO A 25 -21.47 -3.59 7.67
CA PRO A 25 -20.30 -4.44 7.41
C PRO A 25 -20.60 -5.65 6.52
N GLY A 26 -21.75 -6.30 6.69
CA GLY A 26 -22.15 -7.45 5.90
C GLY A 26 -22.48 -7.09 4.46
N GLU A 27 -23.20 -5.98 4.25
CA GLU A 27 -23.48 -5.45 2.91
C GLU A 27 -22.19 -5.09 2.17
N LEU A 28 -21.24 -4.43 2.84
CA LEU A 28 -19.97 -4.02 2.23
C LEU A 28 -19.10 -5.22 1.84
N VAL A 29 -19.00 -6.23 2.70
CA VAL A 29 -18.26 -7.47 2.39
C VAL A 29 -18.86 -8.17 1.17
N LYS A 30 -20.20 -8.26 1.12
CA LYS A 30 -20.91 -8.82 -0.04
C LYS A 30 -20.65 -8.01 -1.31
N ALA A 31 -20.69 -6.68 -1.24
CA ALA A 31 -20.42 -5.80 -2.37
C ALA A 31 -18.97 -5.95 -2.87
N LEU A 32 -17.98 -5.95 -1.97
CA LEU A 32 -16.56 -6.15 -2.31
C LEU A 32 -16.32 -7.48 -3.04
N SER A 33 -16.98 -8.54 -2.58
CA SER A 33 -16.85 -9.88 -3.16
C SER A 33 -17.49 -9.99 -4.54
N GLY A 34 -18.46 -9.13 -4.86
CA GLY A 34 -19.17 -9.08 -6.14
C GLY A 34 -18.61 -8.05 -7.13
N ALA A 35 -17.65 -7.22 -6.73
CA ALA A 35 -17.10 -6.16 -7.58
C ALA A 35 -16.13 -6.73 -8.62
N GLY A 36 -16.56 -6.75 -9.89
CA GLY A 36 -15.78 -7.31 -11.00
C GLY A 36 -14.74 -6.34 -11.58
N ASP A 37 -15.08 -5.06 -11.70
CA ASP A 37 -14.21 -4.03 -12.27
C ASP A 37 -13.39 -3.25 -11.22
N GLY A 38 -12.27 -2.68 -11.68
CA GLY A 38 -11.32 -1.92 -10.86
C GLY A 38 -11.93 -0.73 -10.12
N PRO A 39 -12.63 0.20 -10.80
CA PRO A 39 -13.27 1.36 -10.16
C PRO A 39 -14.26 1.00 -9.07
N SER A 40 -15.15 0.04 -9.34
CA SER A 40 -16.14 -0.42 -8.36
C SER A 40 -15.47 -1.02 -7.13
N PHE A 41 -14.46 -1.88 -7.32
CA PHE A 41 -13.71 -2.46 -6.21
C PHE A 41 -12.94 -1.40 -5.42
N ALA A 42 -12.29 -0.46 -6.12
CA ALA A 42 -11.54 0.62 -5.49
C ALA A 42 -12.42 1.51 -4.62
N ALA A 43 -13.59 1.93 -5.12
CA ALA A 43 -14.54 2.73 -4.35
C ALA A 43 -14.99 2.02 -3.07
N LEU A 44 -15.38 0.74 -3.17
CA LEU A 44 -15.78 -0.06 -2.01
C LEU A 44 -14.64 -0.28 -1.02
N ALA A 45 -13.41 -0.48 -1.50
CA ALA A 45 -12.22 -0.63 -0.65
C ALA A 45 -11.95 0.66 0.15
N LEU A 46 -12.07 1.83 -0.50
CA LEU A 46 -11.94 3.12 0.16
C LEU A 46 -13.00 3.30 1.26
N VAL A 47 -14.28 2.97 0.97
CA VAL A 47 -15.35 2.97 1.99
C VAL A 47 -15.01 2.04 3.16
N ALA A 48 -14.50 0.82 2.89
CA ALA A 48 -14.11 -0.11 3.96
C ALA A 48 -13.01 0.46 4.87
N GLY A 49 -12.00 1.11 4.27
CA GLY A 49 -10.91 1.75 4.99
C GLY A 49 -11.35 2.99 5.78
N LEU A 50 -12.25 3.81 5.23
CA LEU A 50 -12.80 5.00 5.89
C LEU A 50 -13.71 4.62 7.07
N CYS A 51 -14.56 3.61 6.90
CA CYS A 51 -15.49 3.15 7.92
C CYS A 51 -14.87 2.16 8.94
N GLY A 52 -13.64 1.71 8.72
CA GLY A 52 -12.95 0.80 9.65
C GLY A 52 -13.53 -0.62 9.69
N VAL A 53 -14.05 -1.12 8.56
CA VAL A 53 -14.78 -2.40 8.49
C VAL A 53 -13.82 -3.60 8.49
N GLN A 54 -13.51 -4.14 9.67
CA GLN A 54 -12.56 -5.26 9.84
C GLN A 54 -13.02 -6.56 9.14
N GLN A 55 -14.32 -6.76 8.98
CA GLN A 55 -14.86 -7.93 8.29
C GLN A 55 -14.49 -7.96 6.80
N ALA A 56 -14.08 -6.82 6.22
CA ALA A 56 -13.61 -6.72 4.84
C ALA A 56 -12.18 -7.25 4.63
N LEU A 57 -11.43 -7.53 5.70
CA LEU A 57 -10.02 -7.95 5.60
C LEU A 57 -9.76 -9.07 4.58
N PRO A 58 -10.52 -10.19 4.55
CA PRO A 58 -10.25 -11.25 3.58
C PRO A 58 -10.38 -10.78 2.12
N ALA A 59 -11.41 -9.99 1.82
CA ALA A 59 -11.65 -9.46 0.47
C ALA A 59 -10.57 -8.44 0.07
N LEU A 60 -10.15 -7.58 1.01
CA LEU A 60 -9.10 -6.60 0.76
C LEU A 60 -7.73 -7.25 0.58
N LEU A 61 -7.40 -8.28 1.36
CA LEU A 61 -6.16 -9.06 1.19
C LEU A 61 -6.13 -9.77 -0.17
N ALA A 62 -7.26 -10.37 -0.58
CA ALA A 62 -7.39 -10.93 -1.92
C ALA A 62 -7.24 -9.85 -3.01
N GLY A 63 -7.71 -8.63 -2.75
CA GLY A 63 -7.57 -7.48 -3.64
C GLY A 63 -6.13 -7.02 -3.87
N LEU A 64 -5.16 -7.42 -3.04
CA LEU A 64 -3.75 -7.06 -3.24
C LEU A 64 -3.16 -7.62 -4.55
N SER A 65 -3.75 -8.68 -5.13
CA SER A 65 -3.29 -9.25 -6.40
C SER A 65 -3.79 -8.52 -7.64
N ARG A 66 -4.52 -7.41 -7.47
CA ARG A 66 -5.03 -6.62 -8.59
C ARG A 66 -3.94 -5.71 -9.16
N GLU A 67 -3.80 -5.71 -10.48
CA GLU A 67 -2.90 -4.84 -11.24
C GLU A 67 -3.48 -3.42 -11.46
N ASP A 68 -4.77 -3.23 -11.19
CA ASP A 68 -5.45 -1.95 -11.33
C ASP A 68 -5.42 -1.11 -10.04
N HIS A 69 -5.96 0.11 -10.11
CA HIS A 69 -6.06 1.00 -8.95
C HIS A 69 -6.90 0.41 -7.79
N GLY A 70 -7.64 -0.67 -8.02
CA GLY A 70 -8.29 -1.46 -6.97
C GLY A 70 -7.30 -2.11 -6.02
N GLY A 71 -6.13 -2.56 -6.51
CA GLY A 71 -5.05 -3.10 -5.68
C GLY A 71 -4.47 -2.05 -4.73
N LYS A 72 -4.18 -0.86 -5.27
CA LYS A 72 -3.72 0.30 -4.48
C LYS A 72 -4.76 0.76 -3.47
N ALA A 73 -6.05 0.74 -3.82
CA ALA A 73 -7.15 1.07 -2.92
C ALA A 73 -7.31 0.04 -1.79
N ALA A 74 -7.22 -1.26 -2.08
CA ALA A 74 -7.20 -2.31 -1.06
C ALA A 74 -6.02 -2.13 -0.09
N ALA A 75 -4.82 -1.87 -0.62
CA ALA A 75 -3.64 -1.62 0.19
C ALA A 75 -3.79 -0.40 1.12
N TRP A 76 -4.34 0.71 0.61
CA TRP A 76 -4.66 1.90 1.40
C TRP A 76 -5.68 1.60 2.51
N ALA A 77 -6.72 0.83 2.20
CA ALA A 77 -7.74 0.43 3.17
C ALA A 77 -7.15 -0.45 4.28
N LEU A 78 -6.36 -1.46 3.91
CA LEU A 78 -5.66 -2.35 4.84
C LEU A 78 -4.77 -1.57 5.81
N ALA A 79 -4.07 -0.53 5.34
CA ALA A 79 -3.23 0.32 6.19
C ALA A 79 -3.99 1.00 7.35
N ARG A 80 -5.32 1.13 7.23
CA ARG A 80 -6.22 1.75 8.22
C ARG A 80 -6.92 0.74 9.12
N LEU A 81 -6.94 -0.54 8.73
CA LEU A 81 -7.51 -1.67 9.47
C LEU A 81 -6.44 -2.37 10.30
N ASP A 82 -6.84 -3.33 11.14
CA ASP A 82 -5.88 -4.13 11.92
C ASP A 82 -5.39 -5.32 11.09
N SER A 83 -4.55 -5.03 10.11
CA SER A 83 -4.14 -5.99 9.08
C SER A 83 -2.62 -6.21 8.98
N GLU A 84 -1.81 -5.59 9.85
CA GLU A 84 -0.35 -5.51 9.67
C GLU A 84 0.29 -6.88 9.46
N ARG A 85 -0.03 -7.82 10.36
CA ARG A 85 0.51 -9.17 10.30
C ARG A 85 0.07 -9.89 9.03
N ALA A 86 -1.22 -9.80 8.69
CA ALA A 86 -1.76 -10.42 7.50
C ALA A 86 -1.14 -9.87 6.21
N VAL A 87 -0.84 -8.56 6.16
CA VAL A 87 -0.14 -7.92 5.02
C VAL A 87 1.31 -8.40 4.94
N ILE A 88 2.03 -8.48 6.07
CA ILE A 88 3.40 -9.02 6.12
C ILE A 88 3.43 -10.47 5.61
N ASP A 89 2.48 -11.30 6.05
CA ASP A 89 2.36 -12.70 5.63
C ASP A 89 2.00 -12.80 4.13
N ALA A 90 1.11 -11.94 3.62
CA ALA A 90 0.75 -11.88 2.21
C ALA A 90 1.94 -11.50 1.31
N ILE A 91 2.77 -10.54 1.72
CA ILE A 91 4.00 -10.16 1.00
C ILE A 91 4.97 -11.36 0.91
N ALA A 92 5.11 -12.14 1.98
CA ALA A 92 6.06 -13.24 2.02
C ALA A 92 5.70 -14.37 1.03
N GLY A 93 4.41 -14.67 0.85
CA GLY A 93 3.91 -15.72 -0.04
C GLY A 93 3.37 -15.25 -1.40
N GLY A 94 3.29 -13.94 -1.62
CA GLY A 94 2.57 -13.34 -2.75
C GLY A 94 3.36 -13.21 -4.05
N GLY A 95 2.61 -12.98 -5.13
CA GLY A 95 3.13 -12.61 -6.46
C GLY A 95 3.67 -11.18 -6.53
N LEU A 96 3.92 -10.66 -7.73
CA LEU A 96 4.43 -9.30 -7.92
C LEU A 96 3.48 -8.25 -7.34
N ASP A 97 2.21 -8.26 -7.77
CA ASP A 97 1.21 -7.24 -7.40
C ASP A 97 0.89 -7.29 -5.90
N VAL A 98 0.79 -8.50 -5.34
CA VAL A 98 0.56 -8.69 -3.90
C VAL A 98 1.68 -8.05 -3.08
N ARG A 99 2.93 -8.22 -3.51
CA ARG A 99 4.09 -7.64 -2.83
C ARG A 99 4.11 -6.13 -2.99
N GLU A 100 3.96 -5.62 -4.21
CA GLU A 100 3.96 -4.18 -4.47
C GLU A 100 2.86 -3.45 -3.68
N ASN A 101 1.61 -3.91 -3.79
CA ASN A 101 0.49 -3.36 -3.04
C ASN A 101 0.66 -3.57 -1.53
N GLY A 102 1.22 -4.70 -1.10
CA GLY A 102 1.53 -4.94 0.32
C GLY A 102 2.55 -3.96 0.89
N TYR A 103 3.66 -3.70 0.17
CA TYR A 103 4.65 -2.70 0.56
C TYR A 103 4.06 -1.29 0.59
N TYR A 104 3.17 -0.96 -0.36
CA TYR A 104 2.43 0.29 -0.34
C TYR A 104 1.53 0.40 0.91
N SER A 105 0.80 -0.67 1.27
CA SER A 105 -0.01 -0.73 2.48
C SER A 105 0.83 -0.44 3.75
N LEU A 106 2.00 -1.08 3.88
CA LEU A 106 2.89 -0.85 5.02
C LEU A 106 3.51 0.55 5.02
N SER A 107 3.78 1.14 3.84
CA SER A 107 4.25 2.52 3.71
C SER A 107 3.19 3.53 4.19
N VAL A 108 1.93 3.34 3.79
CA VAL A 108 0.80 4.16 4.26
C VAL A 108 0.62 4.00 5.77
N ARG A 109 0.68 2.77 6.29
CA ARG A 109 0.57 2.50 7.73
C ARG A 109 1.68 3.15 8.54
N ALA A 110 2.92 3.12 8.03
CA ALA A 110 4.05 3.83 8.61
C ALA A 110 3.84 5.35 8.60
N ALA A 111 3.40 5.91 7.48
CA ALA A 111 3.14 7.33 7.34
C ALA A 111 2.04 7.84 8.30
N LEU A 112 1.01 7.03 8.51
CA LEU A 112 -0.06 7.28 9.49
C LEU A 112 0.38 7.13 10.95
N GLY A 113 1.63 6.71 11.22
CA GLY A 113 2.14 6.46 12.58
C GLY A 113 1.50 5.25 13.26
N LYS A 114 0.95 4.30 12.47
CA LYS A 114 0.24 3.11 12.97
C LYS A 114 1.05 1.82 12.88
N ALA A 115 2.25 1.88 12.30
CA ALA A 115 3.11 0.71 12.18
C ALA A 115 3.65 0.29 13.56
N SER A 116 3.58 -1.01 13.85
CA SER A 116 4.25 -1.55 15.03
C SER A 116 5.76 -1.60 14.83
N PRO A 117 6.56 -1.74 15.91
CA PRO A 117 8.01 -1.95 15.80
C PRO A 117 8.41 -3.17 14.96
N GLN A 118 7.52 -4.15 14.79
CA GLN A 118 7.80 -5.36 14.02
C GLN A 118 7.90 -5.07 12.52
N VAL A 119 7.29 -3.99 12.02
CA VAL A 119 7.35 -3.61 10.61
C VAL A 119 8.79 -3.38 10.17
N ALA A 120 9.61 -2.70 10.98
CA ALA A 120 11.00 -2.44 10.63
C ALA A 120 11.81 -3.75 10.48
N THR A 121 11.67 -4.67 11.43
CA THR A 121 12.31 -5.99 11.35
C THR A 121 11.84 -6.77 10.13
N ALA A 122 10.53 -6.86 9.92
CA ALA A 122 9.95 -7.60 8.80
C ALA A 122 10.40 -7.03 7.44
N MET A 123 10.47 -5.71 7.30
CA MET A 123 10.89 -5.07 6.06
C MET A 123 12.39 -5.22 5.80
N ALA A 124 13.24 -5.19 6.82
CA ALA A 124 14.66 -5.49 6.64
C ALA A 124 14.88 -6.93 6.13
N GLU A 125 14.12 -7.91 6.65
CA GLU A 125 14.13 -9.28 6.12
C GLU A 125 13.61 -9.35 4.68
N ARG A 126 12.57 -8.57 4.34
CA ARG A 126 12.05 -8.50 2.98
C ARG A 126 13.07 -7.91 2.02
N VAL A 127 13.80 -6.86 2.38
CA VAL A 127 14.88 -6.31 1.54
C VAL A 127 15.90 -7.37 1.16
N ALA A 128 16.34 -8.20 2.12
CA ALA A 128 17.24 -9.31 1.84
C ALA A 128 16.63 -10.35 0.87
N ALA A 129 15.34 -10.66 1.02
CA ALA A 129 14.62 -11.55 0.13
C ALA A 129 14.47 -10.96 -1.29
N GLU A 130 14.22 -9.65 -1.42
CA GLU A 130 14.13 -8.96 -2.71
C GLU A 130 15.48 -8.93 -3.42
N ILE A 131 16.57 -8.66 -2.70
CA ILE A 131 17.93 -8.77 -3.23
C ILE A 131 18.23 -10.19 -3.73
N ALA A 132 17.81 -11.22 -2.99
CA ALA A 132 18.00 -12.61 -3.41
C ALA A 132 17.22 -12.92 -4.70
N ARG A 133 16.03 -12.35 -4.89
CA ARG A 133 15.25 -12.46 -6.13
C ARG A 133 15.93 -11.75 -7.30
N ALA A 134 16.39 -10.51 -7.08
CA ALA A 134 17.08 -9.72 -8.10
C ALA A 134 18.34 -10.43 -8.63
N LYS A 135 19.13 -11.05 -7.74
CA LYS A 135 20.32 -11.86 -8.11
C LYS A 135 19.99 -13.07 -8.97
N GLN A 136 18.76 -13.59 -8.90
CA GLN A 136 18.25 -14.66 -9.74
C GLN A 136 17.62 -14.15 -11.04
N LYS A 137 17.77 -12.86 -11.38
CA LYS A 137 17.17 -12.19 -12.53
C LYS A 137 15.63 -12.17 -12.50
N MET A 138 15.02 -12.31 -11.32
CA MET A 138 13.60 -12.02 -11.11
C MET A 138 13.42 -10.55 -10.73
N THR A 139 12.20 -10.02 -10.87
CA THR A 139 11.87 -8.66 -10.42
C THR A 139 12.01 -8.55 -8.90
N GLY A 140 13.08 -7.88 -8.45
CA GLY A 140 13.24 -7.42 -7.09
C GLY A 140 12.42 -6.15 -6.86
N LEU A 141 11.86 -6.02 -5.66
CA LEU A 141 11.11 -4.84 -5.21
C LEU A 141 11.78 -4.21 -3.98
N GLY A 142 13.11 -4.13 -4.00
CA GLY A 142 13.90 -3.68 -2.86
C GLY A 142 13.55 -2.25 -2.43
N GLU A 143 13.34 -1.35 -3.39
CA GLU A 143 12.91 0.03 -3.18
C GLU A 143 11.54 0.13 -2.50
N HIS A 144 10.59 -0.72 -2.87
CA HIS A 144 9.28 -0.75 -2.23
C HIS A 144 9.37 -1.22 -0.78
N ALA A 145 10.20 -2.23 -0.49
CA ALA A 145 10.45 -2.70 0.88
C ALA A 145 11.22 -1.67 1.74
N LEU A 146 12.04 -0.81 1.11
CA LEU A 146 12.81 0.25 1.77
C LEU A 146 11.96 1.47 2.12
N ARG A 147 10.93 1.79 1.36
CA ARG A 147 10.05 2.94 1.62
C ARG A 147 9.46 2.97 3.04
N PRO A 148 8.86 1.89 3.59
CA PRO A 148 8.36 1.90 4.97
C PRO A 148 9.50 2.08 6.00
N LEU A 149 10.69 1.52 5.76
CA LEU A 149 11.86 1.71 6.64
C LEU A 149 12.31 3.17 6.68
N ALA A 150 12.38 3.82 5.51
CA ALA A 150 12.74 5.22 5.39
C ALA A 150 11.72 6.14 6.06
N ILE A 151 10.42 5.88 5.93
CA ILE A 151 9.37 6.65 6.61
C ILE A 151 9.47 6.50 8.14
N LEU A 152 9.76 5.29 8.63
CA LEU A 152 9.94 5.02 10.06
C LEU A 152 11.25 5.60 10.62
N GLY A 153 12.21 5.93 9.77
CA GLY A 153 13.57 6.28 10.21
C GLY A 153 14.29 5.10 10.86
N ALA A 154 14.08 3.89 10.33
CA ALA A 154 14.66 2.69 10.90
C ALA A 154 16.20 2.72 10.82
N PRO A 155 16.92 2.36 11.91
CA PRO A 155 18.39 2.33 11.90
C PRO A 155 18.95 1.43 10.79
N GLY A 156 20.01 1.87 10.12
CA GLY A 156 20.69 1.11 9.05
C GLY A 156 19.96 1.09 7.71
N THR A 157 18.88 1.88 7.55
CA THR A 157 18.16 1.99 6.27
C THR A 157 19.08 2.46 5.13
N ASP A 158 20.03 3.35 5.40
CA ASP A 158 21.02 3.84 4.43
C ASP A 158 21.92 2.70 3.89
N ALA A 159 22.36 1.81 4.78
CA ALA A 159 23.15 0.64 4.40
C ALA A 159 22.33 -0.35 3.57
N LEU A 160 21.05 -0.55 3.91
CA LEU A 160 20.14 -1.40 3.13
C LEU A 160 19.86 -0.81 1.74
N ILE A 161 19.69 0.51 1.62
CA ILE A 161 19.56 1.19 0.32
C ILE A 161 20.80 0.92 -0.55
N GLN A 162 22.00 1.05 0.02
CA GLN A 162 23.23 0.79 -0.71
C GLN A 162 23.30 -0.66 -1.20
N GLN A 163 22.88 -1.63 -0.38
CA GLN A 163 22.86 -3.04 -0.79
C GLN A 163 21.90 -3.31 -1.96
N VAL A 164 20.72 -2.66 -1.99
CA VAL A 164 19.79 -2.79 -3.12
C VAL A 164 20.38 -2.16 -4.39
N LEU A 165 20.97 -0.95 -4.30
CA LEU A 165 21.62 -0.28 -5.43
C LEU A 165 22.72 -1.13 -6.09
N GLU A 166 23.44 -1.92 -5.30
CA GLU A 166 24.52 -2.79 -5.77
C GLU A 166 24.02 -4.12 -6.33
N ALA A 167 22.94 -4.66 -5.78
CA ALA A 167 22.47 -6.00 -6.10
C ALA A 167 21.39 -6.06 -7.19
N ASP A 168 20.58 -5.02 -7.32
CA ASP A 168 19.47 -4.97 -8.28
C ASP A 168 19.73 -3.91 -9.37
N PRO A 169 20.06 -4.32 -10.61
CA PRO A 169 20.29 -3.37 -11.69
C PRO A 169 19.00 -2.72 -12.21
N TYR A 170 17.82 -3.27 -11.89
CA TYR A 170 16.51 -2.82 -12.38
C TYR A 170 15.75 -1.98 -11.37
N THR A 171 16.25 -1.83 -10.14
CA THR A 171 15.65 -0.95 -9.13
C THR A 171 15.60 0.50 -9.62
N ASP A 172 14.62 1.26 -9.13
CA ASP A 172 14.57 2.71 -9.35
C ASP A 172 15.67 3.41 -8.55
N LYS A 173 16.80 3.66 -9.22
CA LYS A 173 17.95 4.35 -8.62
C LYS A 173 17.63 5.77 -8.18
N PHE A 174 16.72 6.47 -8.85
CA PHE A 174 16.37 7.84 -8.47
C PHE A 174 15.59 7.83 -7.16
N GLU A 175 14.62 6.93 -7.03
CA GLU A 175 13.86 6.76 -5.80
C GLU A 175 14.77 6.34 -4.63
N LEU A 176 15.68 5.39 -4.84
CA LEU A 176 16.63 4.98 -3.80
C LEU A 176 17.55 6.12 -3.34
N GLN A 177 18.05 6.95 -4.26
CA GLN A 177 18.86 8.11 -3.89
C GLN A 177 18.03 9.18 -3.16
N ARG A 178 16.78 9.39 -3.56
CA ARG A 178 15.84 10.27 -2.86
C ARG A 178 15.60 9.80 -1.42
N LEU A 179 15.30 8.51 -1.22
CA LEU A 179 15.12 7.89 0.10
C LEU A 179 16.38 8.03 0.96
N ARG A 180 17.55 7.75 0.39
CA ARG A 180 18.83 7.85 1.11
C ARG A 180 19.12 9.27 1.57
N LYS A 181 18.87 10.27 0.70
CA LYS A 181 19.00 11.69 1.03
C LYS A 181 18.06 12.07 2.17
N ALA A 182 16.80 11.64 2.11
CA ALA A 182 15.82 11.96 3.14
C ALA A 182 16.20 11.38 4.52
N VAL A 183 16.68 10.14 4.55
CA VAL A 183 17.20 9.50 5.78
C VAL A 183 18.44 10.22 6.30
N ALA A 184 19.37 10.63 5.43
CA ALA A 184 20.58 11.35 5.84
C ALA A 184 20.29 12.76 6.39
N ASP A 185 19.40 13.51 5.74
CA ASP A 185 19.14 14.92 6.06
C ASP A 185 18.17 15.07 7.25
N GLY A 186 17.19 14.16 7.40
CA GLY A 186 16.07 14.31 8.34
C GLY A 186 15.80 13.11 9.24
N SER A 187 16.70 12.11 9.23
CA SER A 187 16.54 10.81 9.90
C SER A 187 15.37 9.95 9.41
N ARG A 188 14.49 10.47 8.54
CA ARG A 188 13.33 9.77 7.94
C ARG A 188 12.78 10.50 6.71
N ASP A 189 12.03 9.79 5.87
CA ASP A 189 11.37 10.32 4.68
C ASP A 189 10.07 11.08 5.00
N GLN A 190 10.22 12.36 5.36
CA GLN A 190 9.11 13.23 5.73
C GLN A 190 8.18 13.58 4.54
N ASP A 191 8.69 13.55 3.31
CA ASP A 191 7.89 13.87 2.14
C ASP A 191 6.94 12.72 1.79
N SER A 192 7.42 11.47 1.75
CA SER A 192 6.51 10.32 1.64
C SER A 192 5.55 10.25 2.83
N GLN A 193 6.00 10.58 4.04
CA GLN A 193 5.13 10.63 5.20
C GLN A 193 3.97 11.61 4.98
N ARG A 194 4.26 12.84 4.52
CA ARG A 194 3.24 13.87 4.27
C ARG A 194 2.29 13.46 3.14
N GLU A 195 2.82 12.91 2.06
CA GLU A 195 2.05 12.44 0.91
C GLU A 195 1.08 11.32 1.33
N LEU A 196 1.60 10.24 1.91
CA LEU A 196 0.84 9.01 2.20
C LEU A 196 -0.10 9.15 3.40
N ALA A 197 0.19 10.05 4.34
CA ALA A 197 -0.73 10.39 5.43
C ALA A 197 -1.82 11.39 5.01
N GLY A 198 -1.70 11.98 3.81
CA GLY A 198 -2.66 12.93 3.27
C GLY A 198 -4.04 12.34 2.95
N PRO A 199 -4.97 13.18 2.45
CA PRO A 199 -6.29 12.74 2.06
C PRO A 199 -6.21 11.79 0.85
N TRP A 200 -7.05 10.75 0.84
CA TRP A 200 -6.99 9.72 -0.21
C TRP A 200 -7.22 10.29 -1.60
N VAL A 201 -8.06 11.32 -1.74
CA VAL A 201 -8.31 11.99 -3.02
C VAL A 201 -7.03 12.49 -3.70
N ALA A 202 -6.00 12.85 -2.94
CA ALA A 202 -4.69 13.23 -3.50
C ALA A 202 -3.91 12.02 -4.02
N LEU A 203 -3.97 10.88 -3.34
CA LEU A 203 -3.29 9.63 -3.72
C LEU A 203 -3.92 8.96 -4.95
N PHE A 204 -5.18 9.29 -5.23
CA PHE A 204 -5.99 8.80 -6.33
C PHE A 204 -6.42 9.91 -7.29
N ALA A 205 -5.68 11.03 -7.35
CA ALA A 205 -6.06 12.22 -8.12
C ALA A 205 -6.37 11.94 -9.60
N ASP A 206 -5.62 11.04 -10.23
CA ASP A 206 -5.85 10.65 -11.62
C ASP A 206 -7.10 9.77 -11.81
N HIS A 207 -7.71 9.30 -10.73
CA HIS A 207 -8.84 8.37 -10.72
C HIS A 207 -10.12 8.98 -10.14
N VAL A 208 -10.08 10.19 -9.57
CA VAL A 208 -11.27 10.89 -9.10
C VAL A 208 -12.00 11.60 -10.25
N TYR A 209 -13.32 11.71 -10.11
CA TYR A 209 -14.16 12.49 -11.00
C TYR A 209 -14.08 13.96 -10.56
N ALA A 210 -13.75 14.86 -11.49
CA ALA A 210 -13.57 16.30 -11.27
C ALA A 210 -14.77 17.11 -11.78
#